data_AF-A0A6Q2YY59-F1
#
_entry.id   AF-A0A6Q2YY59-F1
#
_cell.length_a   1.000
_cell.length_b   1.000
_cell.length_c   1.000
_cell.angle_alpha   90.00
_cell.angle_beta   90.00
_cell.angle_gamma   90.00
#
_symmetry.space_group_name_H-M   'P 1'
#
loop_
_entity.id
_entity.type
_entity.pdbx_description
1 polymer ?
#
loop_
_entity_poly.entity_id
_entity_poly.type
_entity_poly.pdbx_seq_one_letter_code
_entity_poly.pdbx_strand_id
1 'polypeptide(L)'
;ETFYHTERKTPWFGVCRLCCVQGWVLEGIPQTHREAVSLQEAGVIPDHVVLLEAPDAVLIERSHGKRVDPITGDIYHVTFIWPEDNEVAHRLERQTSDSEEQGVTQLMKQHQEVTALRRTYQYCLKSIDADQPFVDVFDQVLTYVLSRHRSVAPHTPRVLLFGPPGSGKSLQAKLISQKYNTVNLCCSELLEAVCADATSMGELIKPYLESGQQVPDSMVLQILTDRLSKLDCTTRGWVLHGFPRDLEQAEKLQEANFIPSRVFFLEMTDDVVIERVSLTSVDPVTGDRYHSLYKPAPSPKVQGRLQFHPKDSEAQLLQRLKEYWANSSSLQAFYPEAVHISADQDPHTVFESLESRLVVPLPKSLPVKGENST
;
A
#
# COMPACT_ATOMS: atom_id res chain seq x y z
N GLU A 1 23.62 -6.35 -23.90
CA GLU A 1 24.72 -6.51 -22.93
C GLU A 1 24.17 -7.15 -21.65
N THR A 2 24.73 -8.32 -21.34
CA THR A 2 24.66 -9.14 -20.12
C THR A 2 23.89 -8.61 -18.89
N PHE A 3 22.73 -9.21 -18.62
CA PHE A 3 22.18 -9.41 -17.27
C PHE A 3 21.60 -10.83 -17.18
N TYR A 4 22.49 -11.83 -17.15
CA TYR A 4 22.17 -13.20 -16.74
C TYR A 4 22.99 -13.52 -15.50
N HIS A 5 22.38 -13.37 -14.34
CA HIS A 5 22.55 -14.21 -13.15
C HIS A 5 21.74 -13.61 -11.99
N THR A 6 20.46 -13.96 -11.92
CA THR A 6 19.71 -13.88 -10.67
C THR A 6 19.50 -15.30 -10.14
N GLU A 7 20.24 -15.55 -9.08
CA GLU A 7 20.16 -16.59 -8.06
C GLU A 7 19.04 -17.64 -8.21
N ARG A 8 19.47 -18.87 -8.48
CA ARG A 8 18.65 -20.06 -8.22
C ARG A 8 18.43 -20.20 -6.71
N LYS A 9 17.15 -20.31 -6.33
CA LYS A 9 16.61 -20.95 -5.13
C LYS A 9 17.04 -20.36 -3.78
N THR A 10 16.29 -19.37 -3.32
CA THR A 10 16.04 -19.16 -1.88
C THR A 10 14.55 -19.27 -1.59
N PRO A 11 14.14 -20.02 -0.54
CA PRO A 11 12.75 -20.10 -0.13
C PRO A 11 12.31 -18.73 0.43
N TRP A 12 11.13 -18.31 0.00
CA TRP A 12 10.48 -17.05 0.33
C TRP A 12 10.36 -16.81 1.84
N PHE A 13 11.33 -16.11 2.44
CA PHE A 13 11.17 -15.41 3.71
C PHE A 13 12.16 -14.24 3.75
N GLY A 14 11.64 -13.01 3.67
CA GLY A 14 12.38 -11.76 3.83
C GLY A 14 12.60 -11.02 2.51
N VAL A 15 11.89 -9.90 2.33
CA VAL A 15 12.21 -8.92 1.28
C VAL A 15 13.61 -8.38 1.54
N CYS A 16 14.51 -8.54 0.56
CA CYS A 16 15.91 -8.13 0.68
C CYS A 16 16.03 -6.61 0.91
N ARG A 17 16.80 -6.18 1.93
CA ARG A 17 17.02 -4.76 2.29
C ARG A 17 17.58 -3.92 1.14
N LEU A 18 18.35 -4.52 0.22
CA LEU A 18 18.89 -3.83 -0.97
C LEU A 18 17.80 -3.49 -2.01
N CYS A 19 16.81 -4.36 -2.18
CA CYS A 19 15.71 -4.15 -3.13
C CYS A 19 14.85 -2.93 -2.76
N CYS A 20 14.81 -2.56 -1.48
CA CYS A 20 14.08 -1.37 -1.02
C CYS A 20 14.77 -0.04 -1.37
N VAL A 21 16.09 -0.05 -1.67
CA VAL A 21 16.87 1.17 -1.94
C VAL A 21 17.16 1.35 -3.42
N GLN A 22 17.36 0.26 -4.17
CA GLN A 22 17.71 0.29 -5.60
C GLN A 22 16.55 -0.08 -6.54
N GLY A 23 15.39 -0.46 -5.98
CA GLY A 23 14.27 -1.01 -6.75
C GLY A 23 14.48 -2.48 -7.12
N TRP A 24 13.51 -3.05 -7.81
CA TRP A 24 13.50 -4.45 -8.22
C TRP A 24 12.82 -4.62 -9.58
N VAL A 25 13.27 -5.62 -10.33
CA VAL A 25 12.64 -6.06 -11.59
C VAL A 25 12.31 -7.54 -11.42
N LEU A 26 11.04 -7.89 -11.58
CA LEU A 26 10.60 -9.28 -11.61
C LEU A 26 10.38 -9.68 -13.07
N GLU A 27 11.11 -10.70 -13.52
CA GLU A 27 10.92 -11.30 -14.83
C GLU A 27 10.11 -12.59 -14.69
N GLY A 28 9.05 -12.72 -15.51
CA GLY A 28 8.28 -13.96 -15.60
C GLY A 28 7.52 -14.32 -14.31
N ILE A 29 7.30 -13.39 -13.39
CA ILE A 29 6.47 -13.54 -12.18
C ILE A 29 5.72 -12.22 -11.97
N PRO A 30 4.40 -12.24 -11.67
CA PRO A 30 3.54 -13.42 -11.53
C PRO A 30 3.11 -13.99 -12.89
N GLN A 31 3.05 -15.32 -12.99
CA GLN A 31 2.49 -16.03 -14.16
C GLN A 31 1.03 -16.39 -13.99
N THR A 32 0.56 -16.45 -12.74
CA THR A 32 -0.82 -16.81 -12.41
C THR A 32 -1.47 -15.75 -11.53
N HIS A 33 -2.80 -15.68 -11.56
CA HIS A 33 -3.55 -14.82 -10.64
C HIS A 33 -3.22 -15.12 -9.17
N ARG A 34 -3.00 -16.40 -8.82
CA ARG A 34 -2.69 -16.80 -7.44
C ARG A 34 -1.34 -16.23 -6.98
N GLU A 35 -0.32 -16.29 -7.82
CA GLU A 35 0.99 -15.70 -7.54
C GLU A 35 0.91 -14.18 -7.38
N ALA A 36 0.10 -13.51 -8.21
CA ALA A 36 -0.11 -12.07 -8.11
C ALA A 36 -0.73 -11.68 -6.75
N VAL A 37 -1.73 -12.45 -6.28
CA VAL A 37 -2.32 -12.28 -4.95
C VAL A 37 -1.28 -12.49 -3.86
N SER A 38 -0.49 -13.57 -3.93
CA SER A 38 0.55 -13.84 -2.94
C SER A 38 1.64 -12.76 -2.88
N LEU A 39 2.04 -12.18 -4.02
CA LEU A 39 2.96 -11.03 -4.06
C LEU A 39 2.36 -9.81 -3.34
N GLN A 40 1.09 -9.52 -3.60
CA GLN A 40 0.38 -8.40 -2.98
C GLN A 40 0.20 -8.60 -1.46
N GLU A 41 -0.11 -9.82 -1.02
CA GLU A 41 -0.19 -10.20 0.40
C GLU A 41 1.17 -10.05 1.10
N ALA A 42 2.27 -10.34 0.40
CA ALA A 42 3.62 -10.10 0.87
C ALA A 42 4.05 -8.62 0.83
N GLY A 43 3.19 -7.72 0.34
CA GLY A 43 3.48 -6.29 0.22
C GLY A 43 4.38 -5.92 -0.96
N VAL A 44 4.65 -6.84 -1.88
CA VAL A 44 5.44 -6.61 -3.09
C VAL A 44 4.50 -6.16 -4.21
N ILE A 45 4.40 -4.85 -4.42
CA ILE A 45 3.50 -4.25 -5.42
C ILE A 45 4.35 -3.50 -6.45
N PRO A 46 4.29 -3.90 -7.74
CA PRO A 46 5.06 -3.25 -8.78
C PRO A 46 4.51 -1.86 -9.10
N ASP A 47 5.41 -0.88 -9.19
CA ASP A 47 5.08 0.44 -9.72
C ASP A 47 4.75 0.35 -11.21
N HIS A 48 5.46 -0.49 -11.95
CA HIS A 48 5.25 -0.70 -13.38
C HIS A 48 5.11 -2.18 -13.67
N VAL A 49 4.08 -2.55 -14.42
CA VAL A 49 3.93 -3.88 -15.01
C VAL A 49 3.97 -3.72 -16.51
N VAL A 50 4.81 -4.52 -17.17
CA VAL A 50 4.93 -4.52 -18.62
C VAL A 50 4.55 -5.89 -19.14
N LEU A 51 3.60 -5.92 -20.07
CA LEU A 51 3.16 -7.14 -20.73
C LEU A 51 3.62 -7.08 -22.19
N LEU A 52 4.52 -7.97 -22.56
CA LEU A 52 4.97 -8.12 -23.94
C LEU A 52 4.01 -9.05 -24.69
N GLU A 53 3.35 -8.52 -25.72
CA GLU A 53 2.36 -9.25 -26.53
C GLU A 53 2.85 -9.41 -27.95
N ALA A 54 2.77 -10.62 -28.50
CA ALA A 54 2.97 -10.86 -29.93
C ALA A 54 1.96 -11.93 -30.40
N PRO A 55 1.63 -11.99 -31.69
CA PRO A 55 0.78 -13.05 -32.23
C PRO A 55 1.35 -14.45 -31.95
N ASP A 56 0.49 -15.42 -31.67
CA ASP A 56 0.90 -16.81 -31.38
C ASP A 56 1.81 -17.41 -32.44
N ALA A 57 1.52 -17.15 -33.72
CA ALA A 57 2.35 -17.61 -34.83
C ALA A 57 3.79 -17.09 -34.74
N VAL A 58 3.98 -15.83 -34.35
CA VAL A 58 5.29 -15.19 -34.18
C VAL A 58 6.00 -15.76 -32.96
N LEU A 59 5.29 -15.99 -31.86
CA LEU A 59 5.85 -16.60 -30.65
C LEU A 59 6.34 -18.03 -30.91
N ILE A 60 5.57 -18.81 -31.67
CA ILE A 60 5.93 -20.16 -32.11
C ILE A 60 7.16 -20.11 -33.02
N GLU A 61 7.18 -19.23 -34.02
CA GLU A 61 8.36 -19.10 -34.91
C GLU A 61 9.63 -18.73 -34.12
N ARG A 62 9.51 -17.80 -33.16
CA ARG A 62 10.61 -17.38 -32.29
C ARG A 62 11.10 -18.48 -31.36
N SER A 63 10.23 -19.36 -30.88
CA SER A 63 10.68 -20.50 -30.06
C SER A 63 11.47 -21.50 -30.92
N HIS A 64 11.04 -21.75 -32.15
CA HIS A 64 11.72 -22.64 -33.09
C HIS A 64 13.13 -22.15 -33.46
N GLY A 65 13.32 -20.83 -33.51
CA GLY A 65 14.59 -20.20 -33.83
C GLY A 65 15.61 -20.17 -32.69
N LYS A 66 15.22 -20.49 -31.45
CA LYS A 66 16.12 -20.51 -30.30
C LYS A 66 17.16 -21.62 -30.40
N ARG A 67 18.39 -21.27 -30.05
CA ARG A 67 19.53 -22.17 -29.96
C ARG A 67 20.26 -21.91 -28.65
N VAL A 68 20.83 -22.94 -28.06
CA VAL A 68 21.58 -22.82 -26.81
C VAL A 68 23.00 -23.29 -27.07
N ASP A 69 23.96 -22.50 -26.59
CA ASP A 69 25.35 -22.95 -26.53
C ASP A 69 25.51 -23.95 -25.37
N PRO A 70 25.87 -25.22 -25.63
CA PRO A 70 25.99 -26.24 -24.58
C PRO A 70 27.15 -25.97 -23.61
N ILE A 71 28.09 -25.09 -23.96
CA ILE A 71 29.26 -24.77 -23.13
C ILE A 71 28.97 -23.60 -22.20
N THR A 72 28.49 -22.48 -22.74
CA THR A 72 28.24 -21.25 -21.96
C THR A 72 26.83 -21.20 -21.37
N GLY A 73 25.88 -21.91 -21.96
CA GLY A 73 24.46 -21.79 -21.64
C GLY A 73 23.80 -20.55 -22.24
N ASP A 74 24.50 -19.79 -23.07
CA ASP A 74 23.96 -18.60 -23.71
C ASP A 74 22.90 -18.97 -24.76
N ILE A 75 21.86 -18.13 -24.84
CA ILE A 75 20.74 -18.32 -25.75
C ILE A 75 20.94 -17.43 -26.99
N TYR A 76 20.93 -18.06 -28.15
CA TYR A 76 21.03 -17.44 -29.46
C TYR A 76 19.74 -17.66 -30.26
N HIS A 77 19.56 -16.89 -31.34
CA HIS A 77 18.45 -17.06 -32.26
C HIS A 77 18.93 -16.95 -33.71
N VAL A 78 18.49 -17.87 -34.56
CA VAL A 78 18.86 -17.98 -36.00
C VAL A 78 18.60 -16.73 -36.86
N THR A 79 17.92 -15.71 -36.33
CA THR A 79 17.44 -14.54 -37.08
C THR A 79 17.79 -13.25 -36.37
N PHE A 80 17.59 -13.20 -35.05
CA PHE A 80 17.70 -11.95 -34.29
C PHE A 80 19.05 -11.78 -33.57
N ILE A 81 19.69 -12.87 -33.13
CA ILE A 81 20.91 -12.84 -32.33
C ILE A 81 21.76 -14.04 -32.73
N TRP A 82 22.53 -13.89 -33.81
CA TRP A 82 23.48 -14.90 -34.27
C TRP A 82 24.88 -14.58 -33.73
N PRO A 83 25.64 -15.58 -33.25
CA PRO A 83 26.99 -15.33 -32.77
C PRO A 83 27.91 -14.86 -33.90
N GLU A 84 28.80 -13.90 -33.61
CA GLU A 84 29.85 -13.48 -34.54
C GLU A 84 30.98 -14.51 -34.65
N ASP A 85 31.19 -15.31 -33.59
CA ASP A 85 32.18 -16.37 -33.55
C ASP A 85 31.64 -17.66 -34.22
N ASN A 86 32.35 -18.12 -35.25
CA ASN A 86 32.00 -19.32 -35.99
C ASN A 86 32.07 -20.59 -35.13
N GLU A 87 32.97 -20.65 -34.14
CA GLU A 87 33.08 -21.81 -33.24
C GLU A 87 31.86 -21.93 -32.33
N VAL A 88 31.31 -20.79 -31.89
CA VAL A 88 30.04 -20.73 -31.14
C VAL A 88 28.89 -21.13 -32.06
N ALA A 89 28.84 -20.58 -33.29
CA ALA A 89 27.78 -20.87 -34.26
C ALA A 89 27.65 -22.36 -34.59
N HIS A 90 28.78 -23.07 -34.73
CA HIS A 90 28.79 -24.50 -35.10
C HIS A 90 28.35 -25.44 -33.98
N ARG A 91 28.48 -25.04 -32.71
CA ARG A 91 28.12 -25.87 -31.55
C ARG A 91 26.72 -25.59 -30.98
N LEU A 92 25.99 -24.66 -31.57
CA LEU A 92 24.64 -24.30 -31.13
C LEU A 92 23.65 -25.46 -31.34
N GLU A 93 23.00 -25.89 -30.25
CA GLU A 93 22.02 -26.98 -30.28
C GLU A 93 20.59 -26.44 -30.20
N ARG A 94 19.65 -27.14 -30.85
CA ARG A 94 18.21 -26.87 -30.70
C ARG A 94 17.74 -27.47 -29.38
N GLN A 95 17.04 -26.67 -28.58
CA GLN A 95 16.45 -27.15 -27.34
C GLN A 95 15.37 -28.21 -27.66
N THR A 96 15.54 -29.43 -27.13
CA THR A 96 14.78 -30.64 -27.50
C THR A 96 13.38 -30.75 -26.88
N SER A 97 12.91 -29.73 -26.15
CA SER A 97 11.66 -29.77 -25.38
C SER A 97 10.39 -29.37 -26.15
N ASP A 98 10.50 -28.82 -27.35
CA ASP A 98 9.37 -28.09 -27.94
C ASP A 98 8.71 -28.90 -29.07
N SER A 99 7.82 -29.83 -28.70
CA SER A 99 6.82 -30.35 -29.64
C SER A 99 5.81 -29.24 -29.95
N GLU A 100 5.45 -29.05 -31.22
CA GLU A 100 4.52 -27.98 -31.67
C GLU A 100 3.21 -27.98 -30.87
N GLU A 101 2.67 -29.16 -30.56
CA GLU A 101 1.44 -29.33 -29.78
C GLU A 101 1.57 -28.87 -28.32
N GLN A 102 2.76 -29.03 -27.72
CA GLN A 102 3.03 -28.58 -26.35
C GLN A 102 3.15 -27.06 -26.28
N GLY A 103 3.75 -26.44 -27.31
CA GLY A 103 3.84 -24.98 -27.42
C GLY A 103 2.47 -24.30 -27.48
N VAL A 104 1.56 -24.82 -28.32
CA VAL A 104 0.19 -24.29 -28.44
C VAL A 104 -0.60 -24.44 -27.14
N THR A 105 -0.50 -25.61 -26.49
CA THR A 105 -1.18 -25.86 -25.20
C THR A 105 -0.70 -24.91 -24.11
N GLN A 106 0.60 -24.61 -24.08
CA GLN A 106 1.19 -23.67 -23.13
C GLN A 106 0.76 -22.23 -23.40
N LEU A 107 0.71 -21.80 -24.66
CA LEU A 107 0.22 -20.47 -25.05
C LEU A 107 -1.25 -20.27 -24.65
N MET A 108 -2.12 -21.26 -24.86
CA MET A 108 -3.52 -21.18 -24.43
C MET A 108 -3.66 -20.99 -22.92
N LYS A 109 -2.89 -21.74 -22.12
CA LYS A 109 -2.89 -21.60 -20.66
C LYS A 109 -2.40 -20.21 -20.24
N GLN A 110 -1.38 -19.67 -20.90
CA GLN A 110 -0.87 -18.33 -20.63
C GLN A 110 -1.91 -17.25 -20.97
N HIS A 111 -2.64 -17.34 -22.08
CA HIS A 111 -3.67 -16.36 -22.44
C HIS A 111 -4.77 -16.24 -21.38
N GLN A 112 -5.17 -17.37 -20.79
CA GLN A 112 -6.16 -17.40 -19.71
C GLN A 112 -5.66 -16.65 -18.47
N GLU A 113 -4.44 -16.92 -18.02
CA GLU A 113 -3.86 -16.29 -16.84
C GLU A 113 -3.54 -14.81 -17.08
N VAL A 114 -3.01 -14.45 -18.25
CA VAL A 114 -2.73 -13.06 -18.65
C VAL A 114 -3.99 -12.19 -18.60
N THR A 115 -5.14 -12.75 -18.97
CA THR A 115 -6.42 -12.04 -18.87
C THR A 115 -6.76 -11.69 -17.41
N ALA A 116 -6.47 -12.59 -16.47
CA ALA A 116 -6.67 -12.34 -15.04
C ALA A 116 -5.67 -11.30 -14.52
N LEU A 117 -4.38 -11.44 -14.87
CA LEU A 117 -3.32 -10.50 -14.49
C LEU A 117 -3.55 -9.09 -15.03
N ARG A 118 -4.07 -8.96 -16.25
CA ARG A 118 -4.50 -7.67 -16.83
C ARG A 118 -5.51 -6.95 -15.97
N ARG A 119 -6.44 -7.68 -15.35
CA ARG A 119 -7.42 -7.10 -14.42
C ARG A 119 -6.76 -6.74 -13.09
N THR A 120 -5.92 -7.61 -12.55
CA THR A 120 -5.22 -7.39 -11.27
C THR A 120 -4.33 -6.15 -11.32
N TYR A 121 -3.60 -5.93 -12.41
CA TYR A 121 -2.64 -4.84 -12.57
C TYR A 121 -3.13 -3.72 -13.51
N GLN A 122 -4.44 -3.61 -13.74
CA GLN A 122 -5.01 -2.71 -14.77
C GLN A 122 -4.54 -1.24 -14.71
N TYR A 123 -4.09 -0.78 -13.54
CA TYR A 123 -3.68 0.60 -13.32
C TYR A 123 -2.19 0.87 -13.56
N CYS A 124 -1.34 -0.15 -13.44
CA CYS A 124 0.10 -0.04 -13.64
C CYS A 124 0.63 -0.92 -14.78
N LEU A 125 -0.26 -1.67 -15.46
CA LEU A 125 0.08 -2.52 -16.58
C LEU A 125 0.04 -1.78 -17.92
N LYS A 126 1.11 -1.95 -18.69
CA LYS A 126 1.19 -1.50 -20.08
C LYS A 126 1.48 -2.69 -21.00
N SER A 127 0.58 -2.96 -21.96
CA SER A 127 0.89 -3.84 -23.09
C SER A 127 1.81 -3.14 -24.06
N ILE A 128 2.85 -3.85 -24.50
CA ILE A 128 3.78 -3.44 -25.54
C ILE A 128 3.83 -4.55 -26.57
N ASP A 129 3.66 -4.20 -27.83
CA ASP A 129 3.80 -5.12 -28.95
C ASP A 129 5.25 -5.62 -29.00
N ALA A 130 5.45 -6.92 -29.04
CA ALA A 130 6.76 -7.55 -29.16
C ALA A 130 7.04 -8.01 -30.59
N ASP A 131 6.11 -7.89 -31.54
CA ASP A 131 6.32 -8.19 -32.96
C ASP A 131 7.05 -7.04 -33.70
N GLN A 132 8.12 -6.55 -33.08
CA GLN A 132 8.97 -5.49 -33.60
C GLN A 132 10.42 -5.73 -33.13
N PRO A 133 11.41 -5.02 -33.69
CA PRO A 133 12.81 -5.15 -33.28
C PRO A 133 12.99 -4.92 -31.77
N PHE A 134 13.89 -5.69 -31.14
CA PHE A 134 14.07 -5.64 -29.68
C PHE A 134 14.49 -4.26 -29.18
N VAL A 135 15.18 -3.46 -30.00
CA VAL A 135 15.57 -2.09 -29.67
C VAL A 135 14.35 -1.19 -29.50
N ASP A 136 13.35 -1.32 -30.37
CA ASP A 136 12.11 -0.54 -30.30
C ASP A 136 11.23 -0.98 -29.13
N VAL A 137 11.17 -2.29 -28.86
CA VAL A 137 10.51 -2.82 -27.66
C VAL A 137 11.19 -2.25 -26.41
N PHE A 138 12.52 -2.32 -26.35
CA PHE A 138 13.30 -1.84 -25.21
C PHE A 138 13.12 -0.34 -24.99
N ASP A 139 13.14 0.48 -26.04
CA ASP A 139 12.92 1.92 -25.93
C ASP A 139 11.51 2.26 -25.43
N GLN A 140 10.49 1.52 -25.88
CA GLN A 140 9.11 1.67 -25.38
C GLN A 140 8.98 1.26 -23.91
N VAL A 141 9.59 0.14 -23.52
CA VAL A 141 9.63 -0.32 -22.12
C VAL A 141 10.33 0.70 -21.26
N LEU A 142 11.51 1.14 -21.67
CA LEU A 142 12.33 2.11 -20.95
C LEU A 142 11.60 3.44 -20.84
N THR A 143 11.00 3.92 -21.92
CA THR A 143 10.17 5.14 -21.90
C THR A 143 9.01 5.00 -20.92
N TYR A 144 8.35 3.84 -20.86
CA TYR A 144 7.26 3.62 -19.90
C TYR A 144 7.75 3.57 -18.45
N VAL A 145 8.84 2.85 -18.17
CA VAL A 145 9.43 2.75 -16.83
C VAL A 145 10.00 4.10 -16.36
N LEU A 146 10.55 4.88 -17.28
CA LEU A 146 11.01 6.25 -17.00
C LEU A 146 9.85 7.26 -16.99
N SER A 147 8.71 6.93 -17.60
CA SER A 147 7.51 7.76 -17.55
C SER A 147 6.98 7.75 -16.13
N ARG A 148 6.98 8.93 -15.51
CA ARG A 148 6.32 9.10 -14.22
C ARG A 148 4.83 8.88 -14.45
N HIS A 149 4.22 8.00 -13.65
CA HIS A 149 2.75 7.85 -13.61
C HIS A 149 2.11 9.23 -13.55
N ARG A 150 1.17 9.50 -14.47
CA ARG A 150 0.53 10.82 -14.64
C ARG A 150 -0.13 11.33 -13.35
N SER A 151 -0.42 10.45 -12.39
CA SER A 151 -0.72 10.84 -11.02
C SER A 151 0.23 10.16 -10.02
N VAL A 152 0.92 10.96 -9.19
CA VAL A 152 1.50 10.49 -7.91
C VAL A 152 0.39 10.33 -6.85
N ALA A 153 -0.87 10.20 -7.28
CA ALA A 153 -1.98 9.76 -6.46
C ALA A 153 -1.90 8.24 -6.38
N PRO A 154 -1.84 7.65 -5.18
CA PRO A 154 -1.74 6.21 -5.03
C PRO A 154 -2.99 5.51 -5.59
N HIS A 155 -2.80 4.50 -6.44
CA HIS A 155 -3.91 3.64 -6.92
C HIS A 155 -4.59 2.88 -5.79
N THR A 156 -3.85 2.61 -4.72
CA THR A 156 -4.32 2.01 -3.46
C THR A 156 -3.92 2.92 -2.30
N PRO A 157 -4.75 3.94 -1.95
CA PRO A 157 -4.40 4.91 -0.93
C PRO A 157 -4.13 4.25 0.42
N ARG A 158 -2.93 4.47 0.94
CA ARG A 158 -2.51 4.08 2.29
C ARG A 158 -2.29 5.34 3.10
N VAL A 159 -3.22 5.65 3.98
CA VAL A 159 -3.29 6.97 4.62
C VAL A 159 -3.14 6.83 6.12
N LEU A 160 -2.25 7.62 6.73
CA LEU A 160 -2.26 7.85 8.17
C LEU A 160 -2.97 9.18 8.48
N LEU A 161 -3.87 9.15 9.46
CA LEU A 161 -4.53 10.33 10.00
C LEU A 161 -4.16 10.54 11.46
N PHE A 162 -3.36 11.57 11.70
CA PHE A 162 -3.02 12.08 13.02
C PHE A 162 -3.86 13.30 13.37
N GLY A 163 -3.98 13.60 14.66
CA GLY A 163 -4.64 14.78 15.17
C GLY A 163 -5.05 14.62 16.63
N PRO A 164 -5.24 15.73 17.38
CA PRO A 164 -5.67 15.68 18.77
C PRO A 164 -7.09 15.08 18.89
N PRO A 165 -7.54 14.64 20.07
CA PRO A 165 -8.95 14.31 20.32
C PRO A 165 -9.88 15.43 19.79
N GLY A 166 -11.08 15.10 19.32
CA GLY A 166 -12.02 16.12 18.79
C GLY A 166 -11.72 16.67 17.38
N SER A 167 -10.53 16.45 16.81
CA SER A 167 -10.15 16.91 15.46
C SER A 167 -10.97 16.32 14.30
N GLY A 168 -11.84 15.35 14.54
CA GLY A 168 -12.67 14.74 13.49
C GLY A 168 -11.98 13.64 12.67
N LYS A 169 -10.78 13.20 13.04
CA LYS A 169 -10.04 12.11 12.37
C LYS A 169 -10.88 10.87 12.02
N SER A 170 -11.71 10.36 12.93
CA SER A 170 -12.57 9.19 12.65
C SER A 170 -13.65 9.49 11.60
N LEU A 171 -14.21 10.70 11.61
CA LEU A 171 -15.19 11.13 10.62
C LEU A 171 -14.53 11.27 9.24
N GLN A 172 -13.36 11.92 9.19
CA GLN A 172 -12.60 12.07 7.95
C GLN A 172 -12.16 10.72 7.38
N ALA A 173 -11.68 9.80 8.22
CA ALA A 173 -11.33 8.45 7.80
C ALA A 173 -12.53 7.70 7.20
N LYS A 174 -13.71 7.82 7.81
CA LYS A 174 -14.95 7.27 7.28
C LYS A 174 -15.30 7.87 5.91
N LEU A 175 -15.25 9.20 5.76
CA LEU A 175 -15.53 9.86 4.48
C LEU A 175 -14.55 9.44 3.38
N ILE A 176 -13.25 9.33 3.68
CA ILE A 176 -12.24 8.85 2.73
C ILE A 176 -12.53 7.41 2.34
N SER A 177 -12.78 6.53 3.32
CA SER A 177 -13.07 5.11 3.05
C SER A 177 -14.30 4.90 2.18
N GLN A 178 -15.36 5.70 2.38
CA GLN A 178 -16.57 5.64 1.58
C GLN A 178 -16.35 6.14 0.15
N LYS A 179 -15.62 7.25 -0.02
CA LYS A 179 -15.42 7.86 -1.34
C LYS A 179 -14.43 7.08 -2.21
N TYR A 180 -13.38 6.55 -1.60
CA TYR A 180 -12.27 5.86 -2.29
C TYR A 180 -12.31 4.35 -2.16
N ASN A 181 -13.35 3.80 -1.54
CA ASN A 181 -13.53 2.37 -1.28
C ASN A 181 -12.34 1.73 -0.51
N THR A 182 -11.61 2.52 0.28
CA THR A 182 -10.49 2.01 1.10
C THR A 182 -11.00 1.41 2.41
N VAL A 183 -10.16 0.66 3.10
CA VAL A 183 -10.50 0.11 4.42
C VAL A 183 -10.29 1.17 5.50
N ASN A 184 -11.34 1.52 6.25
CA ASN A 184 -11.19 2.34 7.46
C ASN A 184 -10.68 1.49 8.63
N LEU A 185 -9.54 1.85 9.22
CA LEU A 185 -8.93 1.16 10.34
C LEU A 185 -8.74 2.12 11.53
N CYS A 186 -9.61 1.96 12.52
CA CYS A 186 -9.45 2.58 13.82
C CYS A 186 -8.78 1.58 14.77
N CYS A 187 -7.59 1.89 15.28
CA CYS A 187 -6.85 0.94 16.11
C CYS A 187 -7.62 0.52 17.38
N SER A 188 -8.34 1.43 18.03
CA SER A 188 -9.12 1.08 19.23
C SER A 188 -10.31 0.18 18.89
N GLU A 189 -11.03 0.46 17.79
CA GLU A 189 -12.16 -0.39 17.35
C GLU A 189 -11.67 -1.76 16.89
N LEU A 190 -10.49 -1.84 16.28
CA LEU A 190 -9.87 -3.11 15.90
C LEU A 190 -9.56 -3.98 17.13
N LEU A 191 -9.02 -3.38 18.19
CA LEU A 191 -8.76 -4.10 19.45
C LEU A 191 -10.07 -4.56 20.12
N GLU A 192 -11.09 -3.70 20.13
CA GLU A 192 -12.43 -4.05 20.66
C GLU A 192 -13.06 -5.20 19.86
N ALA A 193 -12.96 -5.18 18.53
CA ALA A 193 -13.46 -6.25 17.66
C ALA A 193 -12.73 -7.59 17.90
N VAL A 194 -11.40 -7.57 18.00
CA VAL A 194 -10.60 -8.78 18.27
C VAL A 194 -10.93 -9.38 19.64
N CYS A 195 -11.21 -8.52 20.64
CA CYS A 195 -11.65 -8.94 21.96
C CYS A 195 -13.06 -9.57 21.94
N ALA A 196 -13.95 -9.10 21.05
CA ALA A 196 -15.30 -9.64 20.90
C ALA A 196 -15.33 -11.00 20.18
N ASP A 197 -14.39 -11.24 19.24
CA ASP A 197 -14.33 -12.44 18.40
C ASP A 197 -13.81 -13.71 19.10
N ALA A 198 -13.58 -13.67 20.43
CA ALA A 198 -13.09 -14.79 21.26
C ALA A 198 -11.85 -15.52 20.68
N THR A 199 -10.97 -14.77 20.01
CA THR A 199 -9.68 -15.27 19.52
C THR A 199 -8.67 -15.43 20.66
N SER A 200 -7.62 -16.24 20.48
CA SER A 200 -6.55 -16.36 21.47
C SER A 200 -5.91 -15.00 21.80
N MET A 201 -5.70 -14.15 20.79
CA MET A 201 -5.25 -12.78 20.97
C MET A 201 -6.28 -11.92 21.71
N GLY A 202 -7.57 -12.08 21.40
CA GLY A 202 -8.67 -11.42 22.09
C GLY A 202 -8.69 -11.70 23.59
N GLU A 203 -8.51 -12.97 23.99
CA GLU A 203 -8.42 -13.36 25.40
C GLU A 203 -7.22 -12.74 26.11
N LEU A 204 -6.07 -12.62 25.41
CA LEU A 204 -4.86 -12.01 25.96
C LEU A 204 -4.99 -10.50 26.16
N ILE A 205 -5.67 -9.78 25.26
CA ILE A 205 -5.80 -8.32 25.36
C ILE A 205 -6.98 -7.88 26.23
N LYS A 206 -7.97 -8.76 26.46
CA LYS A 206 -9.19 -8.46 27.21
C LYS A 206 -8.94 -7.83 28.59
N PRO A 207 -8.03 -8.34 29.44
CA PRO A 207 -7.76 -7.73 30.75
C PRO A 207 -7.28 -6.28 30.66
N TYR A 208 -6.51 -5.94 29.62
CA TYR A 208 -6.01 -4.58 29.41
C TYR A 208 -7.15 -3.63 29.02
N LEU A 209 -8.04 -4.06 28.13
CA LEU A 209 -9.20 -3.27 27.71
C LEU A 209 -10.20 -3.04 28.86
N GLU A 210 -10.49 -4.09 29.65
CA GLU A 210 -11.40 -4.00 30.80
C GLU A 210 -10.84 -3.13 31.94
N SER A 211 -9.53 -3.16 32.16
CA SER A 211 -8.86 -2.33 33.18
C SER A 211 -8.51 -0.92 32.69
N GLY A 212 -8.70 -0.62 31.41
CA GLY A 212 -8.30 0.65 30.79
C GLY A 212 -6.78 0.84 30.67
N GLN A 213 -6.00 -0.24 30.81
CA GLN A 213 -4.55 -0.22 30.61
C GLN A 213 -4.21 -0.22 29.12
N GLN A 214 -3.02 0.30 28.80
CA GLN A 214 -2.51 0.22 27.43
C GLN A 214 -2.15 -1.23 27.09
N VAL A 215 -2.65 -1.69 25.93
CA VAL A 215 -2.26 -2.99 25.38
C VAL A 215 -0.80 -2.91 24.93
N PRO A 216 0.05 -3.91 25.23
CA PRO A 216 1.45 -3.91 24.81
C PRO A 216 1.61 -3.76 23.29
N ASP A 217 2.55 -2.91 22.86
CA ASP A 217 2.78 -2.60 21.45
C ASP A 217 2.99 -3.82 20.56
N SER A 218 3.69 -4.85 21.06
CA SER A 218 3.94 -6.08 20.29
C SER A 218 2.63 -6.79 19.93
N MET A 219 1.66 -6.82 20.84
CA MET A 219 0.35 -7.40 20.60
C MET A 219 -0.48 -6.53 19.65
N VAL A 220 -0.42 -5.20 19.80
CA VAL A 220 -1.09 -4.26 18.90
C VAL A 220 -0.56 -4.38 17.47
N LEU A 221 0.77 -4.46 17.31
CA LEU A 221 1.42 -4.59 16.02
C LEU A 221 1.06 -5.93 15.35
N GLN A 222 0.99 -7.02 16.11
CA GLN A 222 0.56 -8.31 15.58
C GLN A 222 -0.87 -8.24 15.03
N ILE A 223 -1.81 -7.69 15.81
CA ILE A 223 -3.21 -7.53 15.40
C ILE A 223 -3.33 -6.61 14.17
N LEU A 224 -2.59 -5.51 14.15
CA LEU A 224 -2.57 -4.59 13.02
C LEU A 224 -1.99 -5.25 11.76
N THR A 225 -0.90 -5.99 11.89
CA THR A 225 -0.26 -6.72 10.80
C THR A 225 -1.24 -7.73 10.19
N ASP A 226 -1.87 -8.54 11.02
CA ASP A 226 -2.87 -9.52 10.57
C ASP A 226 -4.04 -8.84 9.84
N ARG A 227 -4.46 -7.65 10.28
CA ARG A 227 -5.54 -6.90 9.63
C ARG A 227 -5.12 -6.23 8.33
N LEU A 228 -3.93 -5.63 8.29
CA LEU A 228 -3.39 -4.89 7.14
C LEU A 228 -2.95 -5.83 6.00
N SER A 229 -2.57 -7.06 6.32
CA SER A 229 -2.20 -8.09 5.34
C SER A 229 -3.39 -8.74 4.63
N LYS A 230 -4.63 -8.47 5.06
CA LYS A 230 -5.83 -9.00 4.38
C LYS A 230 -5.97 -8.43 2.97
N LEU A 231 -6.49 -9.26 2.07
CA LEU A 231 -6.66 -8.93 0.65
C LEU A 231 -7.37 -7.59 0.40
N ASP A 232 -8.34 -7.24 1.23
CA ASP A 232 -9.09 -5.98 1.07
C ASP A 232 -8.23 -4.74 1.37
N CYS A 233 -7.34 -4.81 2.37
CA CYS A 233 -6.38 -3.75 2.69
C CYS A 233 -5.28 -3.63 1.63
N THR A 234 -4.81 -4.76 1.08
CA THR A 234 -3.73 -4.75 0.07
C THR A 234 -4.24 -4.27 -1.30
N THR A 235 -5.45 -4.65 -1.68
CA THR A 235 -6.04 -4.31 -3.00
C THR A 235 -6.79 -2.99 -3.03
N ARG A 236 -7.42 -2.56 -1.93
CA ARG A 236 -8.17 -1.29 -1.89
C ARG A 236 -7.43 -0.18 -1.16
N GLY A 237 -6.34 -0.49 -0.46
CA GLY A 237 -5.69 0.44 0.44
C GLY A 237 -6.45 0.59 1.76
N TRP A 238 -5.93 1.46 2.63
CA TRP A 238 -6.41 1.64 3.99
C TRP A 238 -6.22 3.07 4.47
N VAL A 239 -7.07 3.48 5.41
CA VAL A 239 -6.94 4.71 6.17
C VAL A 239 -6.84 4.31 7.63
N LEU A 240 -5.64 4.45 8.19
CA LEU A 240 -5.34 4.06 9.56
C LEU A 240 -5.30 5.30 10.46
N HIS A 241 -6.02 5.23 11.58
CA HIS A 241 -6.01 6.26 12.60
C HIS A 241 -6.03 5.66 14.01
N GLY A 242 -5.49 6.43 14.96
CA GLY A 242 -5.33 5.98 16.36
C GLY A 242 -4.11 5.09 16.62
N PHE A 243 -3.30 4.85 15.59
CA PHE A 243 -1.97 4.25 15.60
C PHE A 243 -1.17 4.78 14.39
N PRO A 244 0.14 5.06 14.50
CA PRO A 244 0.95 5.07 15.72
C PRO A 244 0.58 6.25 16.64
N ARG A 245 1.03 6.22 17.90
CA ARG A 245 0.83 7.32 18.89
C ARG A 245 2.13 7.90 19.42
N ASP A 246 3.25 7.25 19.13
CA ASP A 246 4.61 7.65 19.46
C ASP A 246 5.58 7.18 18.37
N LEU A 247 6.84 7.56 18.54
CA LEU A 247 7.91 7.27 17.59
C LEU A 247 8.18 5.76 17.48
N GLU A 248 8.20 5.04 18.60
CA GLU A 248 8.52 3.60 18.61
C GLU A 248 7.47 2.79 17.82
N GLN A 249 6.18 3.14 17.96
CA GLN A 249 5.10 2.55 17.17
C GLN A 249 5.22 2.89 15.68
N ALA A 250 5.68 4.09 15.34
CA ALA A 250 5.89 4.50 13.95
C ALA A 250 7.03 3.72 13.29
N GLU A 251 8.14 3.54 14.01
CA GLU A 251 9.28 2.72 13.58
C GLU A 251 8.85 1.26 13.36
N LYS A 252 8.14 0.67 14.33
CA LYS A 252 7.59 -0.69 14.21
C LYS A 252 6.66 -0.86 13.00
N LEU A 253 5.81 0.13 12.71
CA LEU A 253 4.92 0.08 11.55
C LEU A 253 5.71 0.08 10.24
N GLN A 254 6.79 0.87 10.17
CA GLN A 254 7.69 0.92 9.02
C GLN A 254 8.50 -0.37 8.87
N GLU A 255 9.01 -0.93 9.98
CA GLU A 255 9.71 -2.22 9.99
C GLU A 255 8.82 -3.38 9.53
N ALA A 256 7.53 -3.34 9.86
CA ALA A 256 6.52 -4.28 9.35
C ALA A 256 6.13 -4.04 7.88
N ASN A 257 6.80 -3.12 7.18
CA ASN A 257 6.61 -2.79 5.77
C ASN A 257 5.22 -2.21 5.43
N PHE A 258 4.53 -1.60 6.40
CA PHE A 258 3.27 -0.88 6.18
C PHE A 258 3.53 0.61 5.95
N ILE A 259 4.09 0.91 4.79
CA ILE A 259 4.48 2.27 4.42
C ILE A 259 3.25 3.06 3.93
N PRO A 260 2.90 4.20 4.56
CA PRO A 260 1.81 5.04 4.11
C PRO A 260 2.22 5.85 2.87
N SER A 261 1.26 6.00 1.95
CA SER A 261 1.38 6.86 0.77
C SER A 261 1.10 8.34 1.05
N ARG A 262 0.31 8.61 2.10
CA ARG A 262 -0.05 9.96 2.56
C ARG A 262 -0.16 9.96 4.08
N VAL A 263 0.33 11.02 4.69
CA VAL A 263 0.24 11.25 6.13
C VAL A 263 -0.36 12.63 6.34
N PHE A 264 -1.37 12.72 7.19
CA PHE A 264 -2.06 13.98 7.49
C PHE A 264 -2.05 14.25 8.98
N PHE A 265 -1.74 15.49 9.36
CA PHE A 265 -1.95 16.02 10.70
C PHE A 265 -3.14 16.98 10.68
N LEU A 266 -4.21 16.59 11.36
CA LEU A 266 -5.33 17.47 11.64
C LEU A 266 -4.99 18.36 12.84
N GLU A 267 -4.84 19.65 12.61
CA GLU A 267 -4.38 20.62 13.61
C GLU A 267 -5.53 21.37 14.25
N MET A 268 -5.46 21.55 15.56
CA MET A 268 -6.49 22.22 16.35
C MET A 268 -5.89 22.71 17.67
N THR A 269 -6.37 23.85 18.17
CA THR A 269 -6.01 24.35 19.49
C THR A 269 -6.76 23.61 20.60
N ASP A 270 -6.20 23.58 21.80
CA ASP A 270 -6.82 22.88 22.95
C ASP A 270 -8.21 23.43 23.29
N ASP A 271 -8.40 24.75 23.19
CA ASP A 271 -9.67 25.42 23.46
C ASP A 271 -10.79 24.90 22.55
N VAL A 272 -10.50 24.78 21.24
CA VAL A 272 -11.44 24.26 20.24
C VAL A 272 -11.69 22.77 20.46
N VAL A 273 -10.67 22.00 20.87
CA VAL A 273 -10.84 20.58 21.22
C VAL A 273 -11.81 20.43 22.38
N ILE A 274 -11.63 21.20 23.46
CA ILE A 274 -12.48 21.16 24.64
C ILE A 274 -13.92 21.50 24.27
N GLU A 275 -14.12 22.57 23.50
CA GLU A 275 -15.45 22.97 23.02
C GLU A 275 -16.11 21.85 22.21
N ARG A 276 -15.44 21.31 21.18
CA ARG A 276 -16.01 20.26 20.31
C ARG A 276 -16.35 18.97 21.06
N VAL A 277 -15.49 18.56 21.98
CA VAL A 277 -15.73 17.35 22.77
C VAL A 277 -16.89 17.57 23.75
N SER A 278 -17.01 18.76 24.35
CA SER A 278 -18.12 19.09 25.24
C SER A 278 -19.50 19.05 24.55
N LEU A 279 -19.54 19.35 23.24
CA LEU A 279 -20.76 19.32 22.42
C LEU A 279 -21.05 17.94 21.82
N THR A 280 -20.21 16.94 22.10
CA THR A 280 -20.35 15.57 21.62
C THR A 280 -21.06 14.71 22.66
N SER A 281 -22.01 13.91 22.21
CA SER A 281 -22.71 12.92 23.02
C SER A 281 -22.73 11.57 22.31
N VAL A 282 -22.94 10.51 23.08
CA VAL A 282 -22.99 9.14 22.58
C VAL A 282 -24.38 8.57 22.81
N ASP A 283 -24.90 7.88 21.80
CA ASP A 283 -26.09 7.07 21.96
C ASP A 283 -25.72 5.72 22.59
N PRO A 284 -26.16 5.40 23.81
CA PRO A 284 -25.76 4.17 24.51
C PRO A 284 -26.27 2.89 23.83
N VAL A 285 -27.26 2.99 22.93
CA VAL A 285 -27.82 1.82 22.24
C VAL A 285 -27.04 1.48 20.96
N THR A 286 -26.64 2.50 20.20
CA THR A 286 -25.96 2.31 18.91
C THR A 286 -24.45 2.46 19.02
N GLY A 287 -23.95 3.11 20.07
CA GLY A 287 -22.56 3.54 20.18
C GLY A 287 -22.21 4.76 19.31
N ASP A 288 -23.17 5.27 18.52
CA ASP A 288 -22.92 6.38 17.62
C ASP A 288 -22.67 7.69 18.38
N ARG A 289 -21.63 8.41 17.95
CA ARG A 289 -21.36 9.77 18.42
C ARG A 289 -22.18 10.78 17.61
N TYR A 290 -22.79 11.74 18.31
CA TYR A 290 -23.55 12.86 17.77
C TYR A 290 -22.95 14.16 18.29
N HIS A 291 -22.83 15.15 17.40
CA HIS A 291 -22.34 16.47 17.75
C HIS A 291 -23.49 17.46 17.59
N SER A 292 -23.75 18.25 18.63
CA SER A 292 -24.95 19.12 18.72
C SER A 292 -25.15 20.02 17.49
N LEU A 293 -24.06 20.52 16.89
CA LEU A 293 -24.09 21.35 15.67
C LEU A 293 -23.97 20.55 14.36
N TYR A 294 -22.87 19.80 14.17
CA TYR A 294 -22.53 19.21 12.87
C TYR A 294 -23.13 17.83 12.59
N LYS A 295 -23.58 17.11 13.61
CA LYS A 295 -24.22 15.79 13.47
C LYS A 295 -25.29 15.65 14.57
N PRO A 296 -26.40 16.41 14.48
CA PRO A 296 -27.45 16.37 15.49
C PRO A 296 -28.15 15.00 15.48
N ALA A 297 -28.86 14.67 16.57
CA ALA A 297 -29.58 13.42 16.64
C ALA A 297 -30.65 13.35 15.53
N PRO A 298 -30.81 12.19 14.87
CA PRO A 298 -31.73 12.04 13.75
C PRO A 298 -33.21 12.03 14.18
N SER A 299 -33.49 11.86 15.47
CA SER A 299 -34.86 11.88 16.00
C SER A 299 -34.92 12.33 17.46
N PRO A 300 -36.06 12.85 17.94
CA PRO A 300 -36.26 13.20 19.36
C PRO A 300 -36.04 12.03 20.32
N LYS A 301 -36.31 10.79 19.88
CA LYS A 301 -36.07 9.58 20.69
C LYS A 301 -34.57 9.34 20.93
N VAL A 302 -33.75 9.53 19.89
CA VAL A 302 -32.29 9.43 20.02
C VAL A 302 -31.78 10.58 20.86
N GLN A 303 -32.25 11.81 20.60
CA GLN A 303 -31.87 13.00 21.38
C GLN A 303 -32.10 12.82 22.89
N GLY A 304 -33.27 12.28 23.29
CA GLY A 304 -33.62 12.10 24.69
C GLY A 304 -32.82 11.03 25.43
N ARG A 305 -32.08 10.17 24.72
CA ARG A 305 -31.24 9.12 25.34
C ARG A 305 -29.74 9.35 25.17
N LEU A 306 -29.33 10.44 24.53
CA LEU A 306 -27.92 10.79 24.40
C LEU A 306 -27.30 11.03 25.77
N GLN A 307 -26.08 10.52 25.96
CA GLN A 307 -25.34 10.66 27.20
C GLN A 307 -23.93 11.15 26.91
N PHE A 308 -23.34 11.82 27.90
CA PHE A 308 -21.93 12.16 27.84
C PHE A 308 -21.08 10.93 28.14
N HIS A 309 -20.06 10.68 27.33
CA HIS A 309 -19.23 9.51 27.49
C HIS A 309 -18.17 9.75 28.59
N PRO A 310 -17.91 8.81 29.52
CA PRO A 310 -16.91 8.99 30.58
C PRO A 310 -15.52 9.39 30.07
N LYS A 311 -15.06 8.76 28.97
CA LYS A 311 -13.81 9.06 28.21
C LYS A 311 -13.66 10.51 27.72
N ASP A 312 -14.75 11.25 27.67
CA ASP A 312 -14.78 12.61 27.17
C ASP A 312 -14.76 13.64 28.33
N SER A 313 -14.72 13.19 29.59
CA SER A 313 -14.56 14.07 30.76
C SER A 313 -13.34 14.97 30.63
N GLU A 314 -13.43 16.20 31.14
CA GLU A 314 -12.39 17.21 30.99
C GLU A 314 -11.02 16.72 31.47
N ALA A 315 -10.97 16.07 32.64
CA ALA A 315 -9.73 15.50 33.18
C ALA A 315 -9.09 14.46 32.23
N GLN A 316 -9.90 13.56 31.66
CA GLN A 316 -9.41 12.54 30.73
C GLN A 316 -9.05 13.12 29.36
N LEU A 317 -9.76 14.16 28.92
CA LEU A 317 -9.46 14.89 27.70
C LEU A 317 -8.11 15.61 27.81
N LEU A 318 -7.87 16.34 28.90
CA LEU A 318 -6.61 17.03 29.16
C LEU A 318 -5.43 16.05 29.25
N GLN A 319 -5.62 14.88 29.87
CA GLN A 319 -4.59 13.85 29.87
C GLN A 319 -4.25 13.37 28.45
N ARG A 320 -5.25 13.11 27.61
CA ARG A 320 -5.05 12.67 26.22
C ARG A 320 -4.42 13.76 25.35
N LEU A 321 -4.74 15.03 25.59
CA LEU A 321 -4.09 16.16 24.93
C LEU A 321 -2.61 16.24 25.32
N LYS A 322 -2.29 16.11 26.62
CA LYS A 322 -0.91 16.07 27.10
C LYS A 322 -0.10 14.95 26.46
N GLU A 323 -0.65 13.74 26.41
CA GLU A 323 -0.02 12.58 25.76
C GLU A 323 0.19 12.83 24.25
N TYR A 324 -0.81 13.38 23.57
CA TYR A 324 -0.70 13.72 22.15
C TYR A 324 0.41 14.73 21.87
N TRP A 325 0.44 15.85 22.60
CA TRP A 325 1.45 16.90 22.40
C TRP A 325 2.85 16.47 22.78
N ALA A 326 3.01 15.58 23.77
CA ALA A 326 4.30 15.02 24.14
C ALA A 326 4.96 14.23 23.01
N ASN A 327 4.17 13.58 22.15
CA ASN A 327 4.66 12.71 21.08
C ASN A 327 4.57 13.33 19.68
N SER A 328 3.76 14.38 19.51
CA SER A 328 3.45 14.98 18.20
C SER A 328 4.70 15.45 17.46
N SER A 329 5.65 16.10 18.15
CA SER A 329 6.88 16.61 17.54
C SER A 329 7.75 15.50 16.96
N SER A 330 7.93 14.40 17.69
CA SER A 330 8.70 13.23 17.23
C SER A 330 8.03 12.55 16.03
N LEU A 331 6.70 12.44 16.03
CA LEU A 331 5.95 11.89 14.89
C LEU A 331 6.02 12.78 13.65
N GLN A 332 5.94 14.10 13.81
CA GLN A 332 6.08 15.04 12.69
C GLN A 332 7.48 14.98 12.08
N ALA A 333 8.52 14.87 12.91
CA ALA A 333 9.89 14.69 12.44
C ALA A 333 10.09 13.36 11.68
N PHE A 334 9.41 12.30 12.10
CA PHE A 334 9.45 11.00 11.42
C PHE A 334 8.73 10.99 10.07
N TYR A 335 7.68 11.80 9.91
CA TYR A 335 6.92 11.95 8.66
C TYR A 335 7.09 13.36 8.06
N PRO A 336 8.25 13.71 7.49
CA PRO A 336 8.54 15.06 7.01
C PRO A 336 7.67 15.52 5.83
N GLU A 337 7.16 14.57 5.04
CA GLU A 337 6.26 14.83 3.90
C GLU A 337 4.77 14.89 4.32
N ALA A 338 4.50 14.90 5.63
CA ALA A 338 3.14 14.95 6.13
C ALA A 338 2.47 16.30 5.81
N VAL A 339 1.17 16.23 5.53
CA VAL A 339 0.35 17.40 5.20
C VAL A 339 -0.40 17.85 6.43
N HIS A 340 -0.25 19.12 6.79
CA HIS A 340 -0.91 19.73 7.93
C HIS A 340 -2.19 20.45 7.48
N ILE A 341 -3.31 20.16 8.13
CA ILE A 341 -4.62 20.70 7.78
C ILE A 341 -5.28 21.23 9.05
N SER A 342 -5.66 22.51 9.03
CA SER A 342 -6.48 23.08 10.10
C SER A 342 -7.83 22.36 10.16
N ALA A 343 -8.06 21.68 11.26
CA ALA A 343 -9.31 21.00 11.57
C ALA A 343 -10.31 21.92 12.29
N ASP A 344 -9.94 23.18 12.57
CA ASP A 344 -10.82 24.21 13.12
C ASP A 344 -11.77 24.81 12.06
N GLN A 345 -12.40 23.93 11.29
CA GLN A 345 -13.36 24.26 10.25
C GLN A 345 -14.50 23.25 10.30
N ASP A 346 -15.54 23.47 9.50
CA ASP A 346 -16.60 22.48 9.35
C ASP A 346 -16.06 21.18 8.71
N PRO A 347 -16.68 20.02 9.00
CA PRO A 347 -16.17 18.74 8.51
C PRO A 347 -16.05 18.61 6.99
N HIS A 348 -16.88 19.32 6.21
CA HIS A 348 -16.84 19.23 4.74
C HIS A 348 -15.64 19.99 4.19
N THR A 349 -15.36 21.20 4.69
CA THR A 349 -14.17 21.97 4.28
C THR A 349 -12.86 21.25 4.63
N VAL A 350 -12.81 20.59 5.80
CA VAL A 350 -11.66 19.73 6.16
C VAL A 350 -11.52 18.56 5.20
N PHE A 351 -12.64 17.93 4.81
CA PHE A 351 -12.64 16.81 3.86
C PHE A 351 -12.17 17.24 2.47
N GLU A 352 -12.65 18.38 1.95
CA GLU A 352 -12.19 18.93 0.67
C GLU A 352 -10.69 19.23 0.68
N SER A 353 -10.19 19.77 1.79
CA SER A 353 -8.76 20.03 1.97
C SER A 353 -7.94 18.73 1.95
N LEU A 354 -8.37 17.71 2.70
CA LEU A 354 -7.76 16.38 2.69
C LEU A 354 -7.76 15.78 1.29
N GLU A 355 -8.93 15.81 0.64
CA GLU A 355 -9.14 15.23 -0.67
C GLU A 355 -8.23 15.86 -1.73
N SER A 356 -8.14 17.20 -1.75
CA SER A 356 -7.27 17.91 -2.69
C SER A 356 -5.82 17.44 -2.59
N ARG A 357 -5.35 17.02 -1.42
CA ARG A 357 -3.97 16.57 -1.18
C ARG A 357 -3.79 15.06 -1.27
N LEU A 358 -4.88 14.31 -1.19
CA LEU A 358 -4.91 12.88 -1.43
C LEU A 358 -4.82 12.58 -2.94
N VAL A 359 -5.51 13.38 -3.77
CA VAL A 359 -5.56 13.22 -5.23
C VAL A 359 -4.41 13.95 -5.95
N VAL A 360 -3.87 15.02 -5.35
CA VAL A 360 -2.75 15.76 -5.96
C VAL A 360 -1.41 15.12 -5.58
N PRO A 361 -0.44 15.06 -6.52
CA PRO A 361 0.93 14.67 -6.21
C PRO A 361 1.55 15.46 -5.06
N LEU A 362 2.30 14.79 -4.17
CA LEU A 362 3.14 15.51 -3.20
C LEU A 362 4.16 16.37 -3.97
N PRO A 363 4.40 17.62 -3.54
CA PRO A 363 5.47 18.43 -4.11
C PRO A 363 6.79 17.68 -3.90
N LYS A 364 7.64 17.65 -4.94
CA LYS A 364 8.97 17.04 -4.80
C LYS A 364 9.75 17.86 -3.79
N SER A 365 10.29 17.24 -2.74
CA SER A 365 11.42 17.83 -2.03
C SER A 365 12.53 18.06 -3.05
N LEU A 366 12.83 19.32 -3.33
CA LEU A 366 13.98 19.67 -4.15
C LEU A 366 15.21 19.17 -3.40
N PRO A 367 16.16 18.49 -4.05
CA PRO A 367 17.43 18.19 -3.40
C PRO A 367 17.99 19.51 -2.89
N VAL A 368 18.25 19.56 -1.59
CA VAL A 368 18.99 20.66 -0.96
C VAL A 368 20.25 20.81 -1.80
N LYS A 369 20.36 21.92 -2.53
CA LYS A 369 21.60 22.25 -3.24
C LYS A 369 22.66 22.31 -2.15
N GLY A 370 23.50 21.26 -2.12
CA GLY A 370 24.69 21.23 -1.29
C GLY A 370 25.41 22.55 -1.50
N GLU A 371 25.61 23.24 -0.39
CA GLU A 371 26.38 24.46 -0.31
C GLU A 371 27.73 24.23 -0.99
N ASN A 372 28.03 25.06 -1.98
CA ASN A 372 29.41 25.27 -2.40
C ASN A 372 30.18 25.79 -1.18
N SER A 373 31.01 24.94 -0.58
CA SER A 373 32.06 25.38 0.33
C SER A 373 33.42 24.99 -0.27
N THR A 374 34.00 26.00 -0.94
CA THR A 374 35.43 26.36 -1.04
C THR A 374 36.48 25.29 -1.21
#